data_AF-A0A078I673-F1
#
_entry.id   AF-A0A078I673-F1
#
_cell.length_a   1.000
_cell.length_b   1.000
_cell.length_c   1.000
_cell.angle_alpha   90.00
_cell.angle_beta   90.00
_cell.angle_gamma   90.00
#
_symmetry.space_group_name_H-M   'P 1'
#
loop_
_entity.id
_entity.type
_entity.pdbx_description
1 polymer ?
#
loop_
_entity_poly.entity_id
_entity_poly.type
_entity_poly.pdbx_seq_one_letter_code
_entity_poly.pdbx_strand_id
1 'polypeptide(L)'
;MKTSLFLLSLLILLPLSLQDPSPKAPTRAHAELTDHGFPIGLLPLSVKDYYINKTSGDFSLFLHGTCKITLPPDNYLATYSNKVTGRITKGQIAELRGIRVKAFFQWWSITGIRSSGDNLVFEVGVVTAKYPSKNFDASLDCEGKRSSS
;
A
#
# COMPACT_ATOMS: atom_id res chain seq x y z
N MET A 1 26.23 43.07 -40.82
CA MET A 1 24.87 43.11 -41.42
C MET A 1 24.45 41.69 -41.79
N LYS A 2 23.23 41.31 -41.36
CA LYS A 2 22.36 40.24 -41.89
C LYS A 2 22.85 38.79 -41.86
N THR A 3 22.34 38.05 -40.87
CA THR A 3 21.81 36.71 -41.12
C THR A 3 20.61 36.50 -40.20
N SER A 4 19.40 36.43 -40.76
CA SER A 4 18.27 35.81 -40.07
C SER A 4 17.55 34.94 -41.09
N LEU A 5 17.84 33.64 -41.00
CA LEU A 5 17.19 32.59 -41.77
C LEU A 5 15.93 32.19 -41.02
N PHE A 6 14.78 32.37 -41.68
CA PHE A 6 13.50 31.84 -41.26
C PHE A 6 13.56 30.31 -41.20
N LEU A 7 13.25 29.72 -40.04
CA LEU A 7 12.89 28.31 -39.92
C LEU A 7 11.51 28.21 -39.27
N LEU A 8 10.52 27.97 -40.12
CA LEU A 8 9.13 27.69 -39.79
C LEU A 8 9.07 26.28 -39.19
N SER A 9 9.15 26.16 -37.86
CA SER A 9 8.92 24.88 -37.18
C SER A 9 7.45 24.77 -36.80
N LEU A 10 6.70 24.00 -37.59
CA LEU A 10 5.32 23.63 -37.34
C LEU A 10 5.29 22.64 -36.17
N LEU A 11 5.11 23.14 -34.95
CA LEU A 11 4.89 22.32 -33.76
C LEU A 11 3.50 21.67 -33.84
N ILE A 12 3.51 20.39 -34.17
CA ILE A 12 2.37 19.50 -34.15
C ILE A 12 1.89 19.38 -32.70
N LEU A 13 0.79 20.05 -32.36
CA LEU A 13 0.09 19.89 -31.08
C LEU A 13 -0.60 18.53 -31.08
N LEU A 14 0.12 17.46 -30.73
CA LEU A 14 -0.54 16.24 -30.27
C LEU A 14 -1.13 16.53 -28.88
N PRO A 15 -2.43 16.29 -28.65
CA PRO A 15 -2.95 16.30 -27.30
C PRO A 15 -2.37 15.08 -26.57
N LEU A 16 -1.38 15.29 -25.71
CA LEU A 16 -1.10 14.34 -24.65
C LEU A 16 -2.38 14.24 -23.82
N SER A 17 -3.11 13.15 -23.95
CA SER A 17 -4.10 12.78 -22.96
C SER A 17 -3.34 12.45 -21.69
N LEU A 18 -3.16 13.45 -20.82
CA LEU A 18 -2.85 13.21 -19.42
C LEU A 18 -4.05 12.44 -18.84
N GLN A 19 -3.95 11.11 -18.81
CA GLN A 19 -4.73 10.34 -17.86
C GLN A 19 -4.16 10.65 -16.48
N ASP A 20 -4.72 11.67 -15.84
CA ASP A 20 -4.53 11.89 -14.42
C ASP A 20 -4.89 10.57 -13.70
N PRO A 21 -4.00 9.99 -12.88
CA PRO A 21 -4.38 8.84 -12.07
C PRO A 21 -5.41 9.34 -11.06
N SER A 22 -6.68 9.16 -11.40
CA SER A 22 -7.80 9.41 -10.49
C SER A 22 -7.49 8.81 -9.11
N PRO A 23 -7.76 9.54 -8.01
CA PRO A 23 -7.63 9.00 -6.67
C PRO A 23 -8.37 7.65 -6.61
N LYS A 24 -7.61 6.56 -6.45
CA LYS A 24 -8.21 5.23 -6.37
C LYS A 24 -9.06 5.17 -5.11
N ALA A 25 -10.37 5.05 -5.25
CA ALA A 25 -11.28 4.93 -4.11
C ALA A 25 -11.01 3.62 -3.33
N PRO A 26 -11.26 3.59 -2.02
CA PRO A 26 -11.17 2.37 -1.23
C PRO A 26 -12.03 1.24 -1.82
N THR A 27 -11.46 0.03 -1.84
CA THR A 27 -12.10 -1.16 -2.43
C THR A 27 -12.88 -1.96 -1.38
N ARG A 28 -13.63 -3.00 -1.79
CA ARG A 28 -14.28 -3.93 -0.84
C ARG A 28 -13.30 -4.63 0.11
N ALA A 29 -12.04 -4.81 -0.29
CA ALA A 29 -11.00 -5.34 0.60
C ALA A 29 -10.73 -4.39 1.80
N HIS A 30 -10.86 -3.08 1.59
CA HIS A 30 -10.71 -2.08 2.65
C HIS A 30 -11.90 -2.10 3.61
N ALA A 31 -13.11 -2.32 3.10
CA ALA A 31 -14.30 -2.54 3.92
C ALA A 31 -14.16 -3.82 4.76
N GLU A 32 -13.74 -4.93 4.14
CA GLU A 32 -13.50 -6.20 4.83
C GLU A 32 -12.49 -6.06 5.98
N LEU A 33 -11.41 -5.31 5.76
CA LEU A 33 -10.41 -5.02 6.78
C LEU A 33 -11.04 -4.25 7.96
N THR A 34 -11.85 -3.23 7.64
CA THR A 34 -12.52 -2.39 8.64
C THR A 34 -13.53 -3.20 9.47
N ASP A 35 -14.30 -4.08 8.83
CA ASP A 35 -15.27 -4.96 9.50
C ASP A 35 -14.61 -5.90 10.52
N HIS A 36 -13.31 -6.21 10.33
CA HIS A 36 -12.51 -7.00 11.26
C HIS A 36 -11.85 -6.16 12.38
N GLY A 37 -12.12 -4.86 12.47
CA GLY A 37 -11.65 -3.98 13.54
C GLY A 37 -10.26 -3.39 13.32
N PHE A 38 -9.88 -3.23 12.05
CA PHE A 38 -8.62 -2.60 11.65
C PHE A 38 -8.85 -1.28 10.92
N PRO A 39 -7.93 -0.30 11.05
CA PRO A 39 -8.06 0.95 10.34
C PRO A 39 -7.75 0.76 8.85
N ILE A 40 -8.45 1.51 8.02
CA ILE A 40 -8.47 1.34 6.55
C ILE A 40 -7.08 1.47 5.91
N GLY A 41 -6.22 2.30 6.48
CA GLY A 41 -4.90 2.65 5.96
C GLY A 41 -3.81 1.60 6.12
N LEU A 42 -4.12 0.43 6.70
CA LEU A 42 -3.21 -0.72 6.63
C LEU A 42 -3.10 -1.31 5.22
N LEU A 43 -4.08 -1.02 4.35
CA LEU A 43 -4.02 -1.39 2.94
C LEU A 43 -3.70 -0.19 2.04
N PRO A 44 -2.81 -0.37 1.05
CA PRO A 44 -2.56 0.64 0.04
C PRO A 44 -3.71 0.71 -0.97
N LEU A 45 -3.86 1.85 -1.64
CA LEU A 45 -4.90 2.05 -2.66
C LEU A 45 -4.70 1.21 -3.94
N SER A 46 -3.56 0.52 -4.08
CA SER A 46 -3.21 -0.29 -5.26
C SER A 46 -3.76 -1.72 -5.24
N VAL A 47 -4.70 -2.02 -4.34
CA VAL A 47 -5.44 -3.29 -4.33
C VAL A 47 -6.16 -3.50 -5.65
N LYS A 48 -5.80 -4.60 -6.31
CA LYS A 48 -6.42 -5.07 -7.54
C LYS A 48 -7.58 -6.02 -7.25
N ASP A 49 -7.37 -6.99 -6.36
CA ASP A 49 -8.35 -8.03 -6.05
C ASP A 49 -8.09 -8.67 -4.69
N TYR A 50 -9.07 -9.38 -4.16
CA TYR A 50 -8.96 -10.12 -2.90
C TYR A 50 -9.84 -11.37 -2.86
N TYR A 51 -9.41 -12.34 -2.05
CA TYR A 51 -10.18 -13.51 -1.66
C TYR A 51 -10.12 -13.66 -0.14
N ILE A 52 -11.23 -14.03 0.48
CA ILE A 52 -11.30 -14.38 1.89
C ILE A 52 -12.23 -15.57 2.07
N ASN A 53 -11.77 -16.57 2.82
CA ASN A 53 -12.62 -17.64 3.31
C ASN A 53 -13.30 -17.17 4.60
N LYS A 54 -14.62 -17.00 4.57
CA LYS A 54 -15.39 -16.48 5.71
C LYS A 54 -15.45 -17.42 6.92
N THR A 55 -15.13 -18.70 6.73
CA THR A 55 -15.14 -19.70 7.80
C THR A 55 -13.78 -19.80 8.48
N SER A 56 -12.68 -19.89 7.71
CA SER A 56 -11.33 -20.01 8.27
C SER A 56 -10.65 -18.66 8.54
N GLY A 57 -11.08 -17.60 7.87
CA GLY A 57 -10.43 -16.29 7.86
C GLY A 57 -9.20 -16.21 6.94
N ASP A 58 -8.84 -17.30 6.24
CA ASP A 58 -7.69 -17.27 5.33
C ASP A 58 -7.96 -16.34 4.15
N PHE A 59 -7.02 -15.43 3.87
CA PHE A 59 -7.17 -14.44 2.82
C PHE A 59 -5.98 -14.39 1.87
N SER A 60 -6.23 -13.87 0.67
CA SER A 60 -5.23 -13.48 -0.31
C SER A 60 -5.60 -12.11 -0.89
N LEU A 61 -4.65 -11.20 -0.89
CA LEU A 61 -4.77 -9.86 -1.45
C LEU A 61 -3.80 -9.73 -2.62
N PHE A 62 -4.28 -9.20 -3.74
CA PHE A 62 -3.50 -9.00 -4.95
C PHE A 62 -3.38 -7.50 -5.25
N LEU A 63 -2.14 -7.03 -5.41
CA LEU A 63 -1.82 -5.64 -5.77
C LEU A 63 -1.50 -5.56 -7.27
N HIS A 64 -1.64 -4.38 -7.86
CA HIS A 64 -1.22 -4.14 -9.26
C HIS A 64 0.29 -4.34 -9.49
N GLY A 65 1.09 -4.36 -8.42
CA GLY A 65 2.51 -4.63 -8.43
C GLY A 65 3.07 -4.55 -7.01
N THR A 66 4.39 -4.70 -6.89
CA THR A 66 5.07 -4.41 -5.61
C THR A 66 4.82 -2.95 -5.23
N CYS A 67 4.30 -2.73 -4.04
CA CYS A 67 3.94 -1.41 -3.54
C CYS A 67 4.89 -1.01 -2.41
N LYS A 68 5.52 0.17 -2.53
CA LYS A 68 6.33 0.74 -1.46
C LYS A 68 5.58 1.91 -0.85
N ILE A 69 5.54 1.97 0.47
CA ILE A 69 4.96 3.09 1.21
C ILE A 69 5.83 3.41 2.41
N THR A 70 5.90 4.69 2.75
CA THR A 70 6.53 5.15 3.99
C THR A 70 5.47 5.22 5.08
N LEU A 71 5.62 4.40 6.13
CA LEU A 71 4.67 4.31 7.22
C LEU A 71 4.87 5.47 8.22
N PRO A 72 3.81 6.24 8.54
CA PRO A 72 3.86 7.20 9.64
C PRO A 72 3.85 6.48 11.00
N PRO A 73 4.44 7.05 12.06
CA PRO A 73 5.09 8.37 12.14
C PRO A 73 6.62 8.31 11.93
N ASP A 74 7.24 7.14 12.08
CA ASP A 74 8.70 6.97 12.12
C ASP A 74 9.35 6.89 10.73
N ASN A 75 8.56 7.06 9.66
CA ASN A 75 8.98 6.97 8.27
C ASN A 75 9.66 5.63 7.90
N TYR A 76 9.16 4.53 8.46
CA TYR A 76 9.64 3.20 8.07
C TYR A 76 9.21 2.86 6.65
N LEU A 77 10.18 2.50 5.80
CA LEU A 77 9.89 2.04 4.46
C LEU A 77 9.29 0.63 4.52
N ALA A 78 8.01 0.52 4.20
CA ALA A 78 7.30 -0.73 4.01
C ALA A 78 7.23 -1.11 2.53
N THR A 79 7.34 -2.40 2.25
CA THR A 79 7.16 -2.97 0.92
C THR A 79 6.16 -4.11 0.99
N TYR A 80 5.07 -3.95 0.25
CA TYR A 80 4.07 -4.96 0.00
C TYR A 80 4.40 -5.67 -1.31
N SER A 81 4.37 -6.99 -1.28
CA SER A 81 4.54 -7.85 -2.44
C SER A 81 3.26 -7.82 -3.28
N ASN A 82 3.36 -8.24 -4.54
CA ASN A 82 2.21 -8.37 -5.44
C ASN A 82 1.07 -9.25 -4.87
N LYS A 83 1.43 -10.24 -4.03
CA LYS A 83 0.50 -11.08 -3.28
C LYS A 83 0.80 -10.98 -1.79
N VAL A 84 -0.22 -10.68 -1.01
CA VAL A 84 -0.20 -10.70 0.47
C VAL A 84 -1.18 -11.76 0.94
N THR A 85 -0.79 -12.57 1.92
CA THR A 85 -1.64 -13.65 2.46
C THR A 85 -1.59 -13.65 3.97
N GLY A 86 -2.61 -14.20 4.61
CA GLY A 86 -2.63 -14.44 6.03
C GLY A 86 -3.98 -15.00 6.46
N ARG A 87 -4.23 -14.99 7.77
CA ARG A 87 -5.53 -15.29 8.37
C ARG A 87 -6.01 -14.08 9.14
N ILE A 88 -7.21 -13.60 8.83
CA ILE A 88 -7.85 -12.49 9.52
C ILE A 88 -9.01 -12.99 10.38
N THR A 89 -9.03 -12.54 11.62
CA THR A 89 -10.13 -12.69 12.56
C THR A 89 -10.38 -11.33 13.22
N LYS A 90 -11.42 -11.23 14.05
CA LYS A 90 -11.77 -9.96 14.69
C LYS A 90 -10.61 -9.47 15.57
N GLY A 91 -10.02 -8.33 15.20
CA GLY A 91 -8.90 -7.70 15.88
C GLY A 91 -7.55 -8.40 15.71
N GLN A 92 -7.42 -9.42 14.85
CA GLN A 92 -6.15 -10.11 14.64
C GLN A 92 -5.94 -10.51 13.17
N ILE A 93 -4.73 -10.25 12.67
CA ILE A 93 -4.18 -10.80 11.44
C ILE A 93 -2.97 -11.64 11.84
N ALA A 94 -2.98 -12.92 11.49
CA ALA A 94 -1.92 -13.88 11.78
C ALA A 94 -1.37 -14.50 10.50
N GLU A 95 -0.21 -15.13 10.59
CA GLU A 95 0.45 -15.83 9.48
C GLU A 95 0.64 -14.93 8.24
N LEU A 96 0.82 -13.62 8.48
CA LEU A 96 0.92 -12.60 7.45
C LEU A 96 2.20 -12.77 6.66
N ARG A 97 2.07 -12.74 5.34
CA ARG A 97 3.19 -12.83 4.40
C ARG A 97 3.04 -11.80 3.30
N GLY A 98 4.18 -11.34 2.79
CA GLY A 98 4.25 -10.42 1.67
C GLY A 98 4.44 -8.96 2.08
N ILE A 99 4.49 -8.63 3.37
CA ILE A 99 4.79 -7.27 3.86
C ILE A 99 6.12 -7.29 4.60
N ARG A 100 7.02 -6.38 4.22
CA ARG A 100 8.32 -6.20 4.87
C ARG A 100 8.58 -4.74 5.18
N VAL A 101 9.24 -4.47 6.30
CA VAL A 101 9.68 -3.14 6.72
C VAL A 101 11.19 -3.08 6.82
N LYS A 102 11.78 -1.92 6.49
CA LYS A 102 13.22 -1.71 6.63
C LYS A 102 13.53 -1.08 7.98
N ALA A 103 14.27 -1.78 8.83
CA ALA A 103 14.74 -1.29 10.13
C ALA A 103 16.15 -1.83 10.42
N PHE A 104 16.98 -1.05 11.12
CA PHE A 104 18.38 -1.40 11.42
C PHE A 104 19.17 -1.89 10.19
N PHE A 105 18.99 -1.19 9.06
CA PHE A 105 19.61 -1.53 7.76
C PHE A 105 19.19 -2.87 7.13
N GLN A 106 18.27 -3.62 7.75
CA GLN A 106 17.78 -4.92 7.27
C GLN A 106 16.27 -4.89 6.98
N TRP A 107 15.81 -5.83 6.16
CA TRP A 107 14.39 -6.04 5.89
C TRP A 107 13.81 -7.09 6.84
N TRP A 108 12.72 -6.73 7.51
CA TRP A 108 12.01 -7.57 8.46
C TRP A 108 10.60 -7.85 7.96
N SER A 109 10.14 -9.09 8.09
CA SER A 109 8.79 -9.47 7.71
C SER A 109 7.81 -9.11 8.82
N ILE A 110 6.66 -8.53 8.44
CA ILE A 110 5.52 -8.42 9.35
C ILE A 110 4.74 -9.73 9.27
N THR A 111 4.69 -10.47 10.38
CA THR A 111 4.07 -11.80 10.47
C THR A 111 2.67 -11.76 11.07
N GLY A 112 2.29 -10.65 11.69
CA GLY A 112 0.98 -10.49 12.31
C GLY A 112 0.72 -9.05 12.73
N ILE A 113 -0.56 -8.74 12.91
CA ILE A 113 -1.04 -7.43 13.39
C ILE A 113 -2.20 -7.70 14.35
N ARG A 114 -2.19 -7.09 15.53
CA ARG A 114 -3.25 -7.19 16.52
C ARG A 114 -3.79 -5.81 16.87
N SER A 115 -5.10 -5.69 16.94
CA SER A 115 -5.79 -4.51 17.46
C SER A 115 -5.92 -4.62 18.98
N SER A 116 -5.44 -3.63 19.71
CA SER A 116 -5.37 -3.61 21.18
C SER A 116 -5.76 -2.22 21.71
N GLY A 117 -7.06 -2.02 21.91
CA GLY A 117 -7.62 -0.71 22.25
C GLY A 117 -7.35 0.29 21.12
N ASP A 118 -6.80 1.46 21.45
CA ASP A 118 -6.48 2.50 20.46
C ASP A 118 -5.14 2.29 19.73
N ASN A 119 -4.59 1.08 19.81
CA ASN A 119 -3.28 0.75 19.24
C ASN A 119 -3.31 -0.50 18.37
N LEU A 120 -2.40 -0.52 17.41
CA LEU A 120 -2.00 -1.70 16.66
C LEU A 120 -0.67 -2.22 17.19
N VAL A 121 -0.58 -3.54 17.33
CA VAL A 121 0.65 -4.26 17.68
C VAL A 121 1.06 -5.07 16.46
N PHE A 122 2.18 -4.69 15.86
CA PHE A 122 2.79 -5.37 14.71
C PHE A 122 3.80 -6.40 15.21
N GLU A 123 3.71 -7.62 14.71
CA GLU A 123 4.71 -8.68 14.92
C GLU A 123 5.74 -8.59 13.78
N VAL A 124 6.98 -8.25 14.12
CA VAL A 124 8.06 -7.96 13.16
C VAL A 124 9.24 -8.88 13.45
N GLY A 125 9.37 -9.96 12.69
CA GLY A 125 10.33 -11.02 13.00
C GLY A 125 10.06 -11.65 14.36
N VAL A 126 10.95 -11.43 15.34
CA VAL A 126 10.84 -11.94 16.72
C VAL A 126 10.44 -10.86 17.74
N VAL A 127 10.23 -9.62 17.30
CA VAL A 127 9.89 -8.49 18.16
C VAL A 127 8.49 -7.97 17.85
N THR A 128 7.95 -7.14 18.73
CA THR A 128 6.69 -6.43 18.53
C THR A 128 6.91 -4.93 18.51
N ALA A 129 6.12 -4.22 17.70
CA ALA A 129 6.10 -2.77 17.64
C ALA A 129 4.67 -2.27 17.83
N LYS A 130 4.49 -1.26 18.67
CA LYS A 130 3.17 -0.74 19.04
C LYS A 130 3.00 0.68 18.50
N TYR A 131 1.90 0.91 17.80
CA TYR A 131 1.57 2.20 17.21
C TYR A 131 0.11 2.58 17.46
N PRO A 132 -0.21 3.87 17.63
CA PRO A 132 -1.59 4.34 17.66
C PRO A 132 -2.33 3.98 16.36
N SER A 133 -3.55 3.44 16.47
CA SER A 133 -4.35 3.04 15.30
C SER A 133 -4.66 4.22 14.37
N LYS A 134 -4.83 5.42 14.95
CA LYS A 134 -5.08 6.69 14.23
C LYS A 134 -4.03 7.06 13.18
N ASN A 135 -2.81 6.50 13.30
CA ASN A 135 -1.76 6.76 12.31
C ASN A 135 -2.07 6.08 10.95
N PHE A 136 -3.05 5.18 10.93
CA PHE A 136 -3.43 4.37 9.78
C PHE A 136 -4.87 4.66 9.33
N ASP A 137 -5.41 5.85 9.64
CA ASP A 137 -6.78 6.22 9.25
C ASP A 137 -6.94 6.51 7.75
N ALA A 138 -5.83 6.69 7.02
CA ALA A 138 -5.82 6.95 5.59
C ALA A 138 -4.96 5.95 4.84
N SER A 139 -5.50 5.39 3.75
CA SER A 139 -4.76 4.54 2.81
C SER A 139 -3.81 5.36 1.96
N LEU A 140 -2.57 4.88 1.85
CA LEU A 140 -1.52 5.52 1.06
C LEU A 140 -1.46 4.94 -0.36
N ASP A 141 -1.04 5.76 -1.30
CA ASP A 141 -0.70 5.31 -2.65
C ASP A 141 0.73 4.75 -2.69
N CYS A 142 1.00 3.89 -3.67
CA CYS A 142 2.34 3.31 -3.81
C CYS A 142 3.32 4.32 -4.37
N GLU A 143 4.47 4.43 -3.73
CA GLU A 143 5.60 5.20 -4.22
C GLU A 143 6.16 4.59 -5.50
N GLY A 144 6.58 5.46 -6.42
CA GLY A 144 7.30 5.04 -7.61
C GLY A 144 6.45 4.26 -8.60
N LYS A 145 5.18 4.63 -8.79
CA LYS A 145 4.44 4.26 -10.01
C LYS A 145 5.34 4.57 -11.20
N ARG A 146 5.95 3.54 -11.78
CA ARG A 146 6.52 3.67 -13.12
C ARG A 146 5.32 3.95 -14.00
N SER A 147 5.13 5.21 -14.35
CA SER A 147 4.49 5.57 -15.61
C SER A 147 5.32 4.82 -16.66
N SER A 148 4.84 3.66 -17.08
CA SER A 148 5.37 3.02 -18.28
C SER A 148 5.18 4.04 -19.40
N SER A 149 6.31 4.54 -19.89
CA SER A 149 6.43 5.48 -21.00
C SER A 149 5.72 4.98 -22.25
#